data_AF-A0A1Y2L4L2-F1
#
_entry.id   AF-A0A1Y2L4L2-F1
#
_cell.length_a   1.000
_cell.length_b   1.000
_cell.length_c   1.000
_cell.angle_alpha   90.00
_cell.angle_beta   90.00
_cell.angle_gamma   90.00
#
_symmetry.space_group_name_H-M   'P 1'
#
loop_
_entity.id
_entity.type
_entity.pdbx_description
1 polymer ?
#
loop_
_entity_poly.entity_id
_entity_poly.type
_entity_poly.pdbx_seq_one_letter_code
_entity_poly.pdbx_strand_id
1 'polypeptide(L)'
;MPDKSDTQTEINFLSALENGEVTTQMRLSQRIAISVGLVNALLKRAIHKGYVKARNAPAKRYAYYLTPQGFTEKSRLVAEYLETSLDFFRLVRTEYSEIFERIKQCGETRVILAGRGELTEIALLAAREQGIEPAAVFDRETNAEFFHGLKIIRQIDGLTVGDAIVITESRYPQTLVDDLRGDQRATTLLIPSFLQISTPTKSERTNTDVDASIKEGPA
;
A
#
# COMPACT_ATOMS: atom_id res chain seq x y z
N MET A 1 -13.02 -13.12 -0.61
CA MET A 1 -11.94 -12.90 -1.60
C MET A 1 -10.67 -13.52 -1.03
N PRO A 2 -9.88 -14.28 -1.80
CA PRO A 2 -8.60 -14.78 -1.33
C PRO A 2 -7.70 -13.59 -0.96
N ASP A 3 -6.98 -13.71 0.16
CA ASP A 3 -6.06 -12.68 0.63
C ASP A 3 -4.95 -12.47 -0.41
N LYS A 4 -4.64 -11.22 -0.79
CA LYS A 4 -3.60 -10.88 -1.78
C LYS A 4 -2.25 -11.48 -1.38
N SER A 5 -1.99 -11.58 -0.08
CA SER A 5 -0.80 -12.23 0.48
C SER A 5 -0.76 -13.73 0.16
N ASP A 6 -1.91 -14.41 0.19
CA ASP A 6 -1.99 -15.86 0.00
C ASP A 6 -1.74 -16.26 -1.46
N THR A 7 -2.37 -15.56 -2.42
CA THR A 7 -2.17 -15.83 -3.85
C THR A 7 -0.72 -15.59 -4.26
N GLN A 8 -0.11 -14.48 -3.83
CA GLN A 8 1.30 -14.20 -4.11
C GLN A 8 2.22 -15.25 -3.47
N THR A 9 1.90 -15.70 -2.25
CA THR A 9 2.64 -16.75 -1.58
C THR A 9 2.57 -18.08 -2.34
N GLU A 10 1.40 -18.45 -2.86
CA GLU A 10 1.23 -19.67 -3.66
C GLU A 10 1.98 -19.59 -5.00
N ILE A 11 1.94 -18.44 -5.68
CA ILE A 11 2.76 -18.19 -6.90
C ILE A 11 4.24 -18.36 -6.59
N ASN A 12 4.73 -17.72 -5.52
CA ASN A 12 6.15 -17.80 -5.11
C ASN A 12 6.54 -19.23 -4.77
N PHE A 13 5.66 -19.96 -4.07
CA PHE A 13 5.85 -21.36 -3.74
C PHE A 13 5.96 -22.25 -4.99
N LEU A 14 5.03 -22.12 -5.95
CA LEU A 14 5.08 -22.93 -7.18
C LEU A 14 6.30 -22.56 -8.03
N SER A 15 6.62 -21.27 -8.16
CA SER A 15 7.81 -20.79 -8.88
C SER A 15 9.10 -21.35 -8.30
N ALA A 16 9.18 -21.45 -6.98
CA ALA A 16 10.32 -22.03 -6.27
C ALA A 16 10.53 -23.53 -6.59
N LEU A 17 9.51 -24.24 -7.08
CA LEU A 17 9.58 -25.68 -7.39
C LEU A 17 9.74 -26.00 -8.89
N GLU A 18 9.83 -24.98 -9.74
CA GLU A 18 9.87 -25.10 -11.20
C GLU A 18 11.07 -25.86 -11.74
N ASN A 19 12.26 -25.59 -11.20
CA ASN A 19 13.51 -26.17 -11.69
C ASN A 19 13.81 -27.57 -11.16
N GLY A 20 12.88 -28.18 -10.39
CA GLY A 20 13.08 -29.51 -9.83
C GLY A 20 14.19 -29.53 -8.77
N GLU A 21 13.87 -29.14 -7.55
CA GLU A 21 14.89 -28.96 -6.50
C GLU A 21 14.90 -30.08 -5.47
N VAL A 22 16.11 -30.57 -5.17
CA VAL A 22 16.37 -31.40 -4.00
C VAL A 22 16.59 -30.49 -2.80
N THR A 23 15.54 -30.30 -1.99
CA THR A 23 15.57 -29.36 -0.88
C THR A 23 14.91 -29.92 0.37
N THR A 24 15.04 -29.19 1.49
CA THR A 24 14.26 -29.41 2.71
C THR A 24 13.16 -28.36 2.80
N GLN A 25 12.09 -28.67 3.52
CA GLN A 25 11.01 -27.71 3.76
C GLN A 25 11.52 -26.43 4.45
N MET A 26 12.52 -26.56 5.33
CA MET A 26 13.18 -25.43 6.01
C MET A 26 13.93 -24.51 5.04
N ARG A 27 14.69 -25.08 4.10
CA ARG A 27 15.38 -24.27 3.08
C ARG A 27 14.39 -23.58 2.14
N LEU A 28 13.33 -24.28 1.76
CA LEU A 28 12.26 -23.71 0.94
C LEU A 28 11.57 -22.55 1.66
N SER A 29 11.31 -22.67 2.97
CA SER A 29 10.66 -21.64 3.77
C SER A 29 11.51 -20.36 3.89
N GLN A 30 12.83 -20.53 4.07
CA GLN A 30 13.78 -19.41 4.11
C GLN A 30 13.81 -18.65 2.78
N ARG A 31 13.76 -19.36 1.64
CA ARG A 31 13.78 -18.74 0.32
C ARG A 31 12.55 -17.90 0.03
N ILE A 32 11.36 -18.42 0.36
CA ILE A 32 10.10 -17.72 0.08
C ILE A 32 9.61 -16.88 1.26
N ALA A 33 10.43 -16.73 2.31
CA ALA A 33 10.17 -15.94 3.51
C ALA A 33 8.86 -16.28 4.23
N ILE A 34 8.52 -17.57 4.33
CA ILE A 34 7.33 -18.04 5.09
C ILE A 34 7.71 -19.07 6.15
N SER A 35 6.74 -19.42 7.01
CA SER A 35 6.95 -20.46 8.02
C SER A 35 7.07 -21.86 7.41
N VAL A 36 7.86 -22.72 8.04
CA VAL A 36 7.99 -24.14 7.63
C VAL A 36 6.63 -24.85 7.65
N GLY A 37 5.76 -24.50 8.60
CA GLY A 37 4.40 -25.02 8.69
C GLY A 37 3.56 -24.68 7.45
N LEU A 38 3.64 -23.43 6.97
CA LEU A 38 2.93 -23.01 5.76
C LEU A 38 3.49 -23.70 4.51
N VAL A 39 4.81 -23.85 4.40
CA VAL A 39 5.44 -24.66 3.33
C VAL A 39 4.89 -26.08 3.32
N ASN A 40 4.81 -26.73 4.48
CA ASN A 40 4.29 -28.10 4.58
C ASN A 40 2.81 -28.17 4.17
N ALA A 41 2.00 -27.19 4.58
CA ALA A 41 0.60 -27.10 4.18
C ALA A 41 0.44 -26.92 2.66
N LEU A 42 1.21 -26.00 2.06
CA LEU A 42 1.24 -25.76 0.62
C LEU A 42 1.69 -27.00 -0.15
N LEU A 43 2.76 -27.68 0.29
CA LEU A 43 3.24 -28.93 -0.31
C LEU A 43 2.17 -30.02 -0.29
N LYS A 44 1.56 -30.29 0.87
CA LYS A 44 0.51 -31.31 0.98
C LYS A 44 -0.67 -31.00 0.06
N ARG A 45 -1.10 -29.74 0.02
CA ARG A 45 -2.19 -29.27 -0.85
C ARG A 45 -1.83 -29.42 -2.33
N ALA A 46 -0.65 -28.96 -2.73
CA ALA A 46 -0.17 -29.00 -4.11
C ALA A 46 0.06 -30.43 -4.61
N ILE A 47 0.53 -31.34 -3.74
CA ILE A 47 0.64 -32.77 -4.06
C ILE A 47 -0.75 -33.39 -4.23
N HIS A 48 -1.68 -33.12 -3.29
CA HIS A 48 -3.04 -33.65 -3.36
C HIS A 48 -3.79 -33.18 -4.62
N LYS A 49 -3.59 -31.92 -5.03
CA LYS A 49 -4.17 -31.35 -6.25
C LYS A 49 -3.45 -31.77 -7.55
N GLY A 50 -2.32 -32.48 -7.45
CA GLY A 50 -1.54 -32.94 -8.60
C GLY A 50 -0.60 -31.89 -9.20
N TYR A 51 -0.43 -30.72 -8.58
CA TYR A 51 0.43 -29.64 -9.06
C TYR A 51 1.92 -29.93 -8.85
N VAL A 52 2.24 -30.63 -7.76
CA VAL A 52 3.61 -30.96 -7.38
C VAL A 52 3.74 -32.46 -7.21
N LYS A 53 4.85 -33.02 -7.68
CA LYS A 53 5.25 -34.39 -7.33
C LYS A 53 6.48 -34.36 -6.43
N ALA A 54 6.52 -35.29 -5.49
CA ALA A 54 7.64 -35.47 -4.57
C ALA A 54 8.31 -36.82 -4.81
N ARG A 55 9.64 -36.84 -4.83
CA ARG A 55 10.44 -38.06 -4.86
C ARG A 55 11.43 -38.06 -3.70
N ASN A 56 11.61 -39.20 -3.06
CA ASN A 56 12.60 -39.35 -1.99
C ASN A 56 14.01 -39.07 -2.53
N ALA A 57 14.79 -38.31 -1.76
CA ALA A 57 16.21 -38.07 -2.01
C ALA A 57 17.03 -38.40 -0.75
N PRO A 58 18.34 -38.72 -0.88
CA PRO A 58 19.18 -39.05 0.25
C PRO A 58 19.24 -37.93 1.31
N ALA A 59 19.43 -38.33 2.57
CA ALA A 59 19.56 -37.46 3.74
C ALA A 59 18.28 -36.68 4.12
N LYS A 60 17.12 -37.35 4.18
CA LYS A 60 15.81 -36.76 4.56
C LYS A 60 15.41 -35.55 3.71
N ARG A 61 15.84 -35.54 2.45
CA ARG A 61 15.49 -34.51 1.45
C ARG A 61 14.47 -35.07 0.49
N TYR A 62 13.77 -34.17 -0.19
CA TYR A 62 12.84 -34.51 -1.25
C TYR A 62 13.22 -33.75 -2.51
N ALA A 63 13.10 -34.41 -3.66
CA ALA A 63 13.07 -33.76 -4.95
C ALA A 63 11.62 -33.37 -5.24
N TYR A 64 11.34 -32.07 -5.27
CA TYR A 64 10.03 -31.54 -5.62
C TYR A 64 10.08 -30.95 -7.03
N TYR A 65 9.08 -31.28 -7.84
CA TYR A 65 8.97 -30.77 -9.21
C TYR A 65 7.53 -30.44 -9.54
N LEU A 66 7.34 -29.35 -10.28
CA LEU A 66 6.05 -28.98 -10.86
C LEU A 66 5.64 -30.00 -11.93
N THR A 67 4.35 -30.36 -11.93
CA THR A 67 3.72 -31.10 -13.02
C THR A 67 3.22 -30.13 -14.09
N PRO A 68 2.89 -30.59 -15.32
CA PRO A 68 2.23 -29.74 -16.31
C PRO A 68 0.98 -29.04 -15.77
N GLN A 69 0.20 -29.71 -14.92
CA GLN A 69 -0.95 -29.12 -14.24
C GLN A 69 -0.54 -28.01 -13.26
N GLY A 70 0.57 -28.19 -12.54
CA GLY A 70 1.12 -27.17 -11.64
C GLY A 70 1.63 -25.93 -12.39
N PHE A 71 2.21 -26.11 -13.58
CA PHE A 71 2.56 -24.98 -14.45
C PHE A 71 1.32 -24.19 -14.87
N THR A 72 0.27 -24.88 -15.33
CA THR A 72 -1.00 -24.25 -15.69
C THR A 72 -1.62 -23.50 -14.51
N GLU A 73 -1.63 -24.11 -13.33
CA GLU A 73 -2.16 -23.46 -12.12
C GLU A 73 -1.34 -22.23 -11.73
N LYS A 74 0.00 -22.30 -11.78
CA LYS A 74 0.86 -21.14 -11.54
C LYS A 74 0.51 -20.00 -12.49
N SER A 75 0.38 -20.28 -13.79
CA SER A 75 -0.01 -19.27 -14.78
C SER A 75 -1.40 -18.69 -14.50
N ARG A 76 -2.38 -19.52 -14.08
CA ARG A 76 -3.71 -19.07 -13.69
C ARG A 76 -3.66 -18.12 -12.48
N LEU A 77 -2.90 -18.47 -11.45
CA LEU A 77 -2.73 -17.62 -10.26
C LEU A 77 -2.04 -16.30 -10.59
N VAL A 78 -1.03 -16.31 -11.46
CA VAL A 78 -0.37 -15.08 -11.93
C VAL A 78 -1.36 -14.18 -12.66
N ALA A 79 -2.20 -14.74 -13.55
CA ALA A 79 -3.23 -13.97 -14.24
C ALA A 79 -4.22 -13.33 -13.26
N GLU A 80 -4.70 -14.10 -12.28
CA GLU A 80 -5.62 -13.63 -11.23
C GLU A 80 -5.00 -12.51 -10.36
N TYR A 81 -3.71 -12.65 -10.00
CA TYR A 81 -2.97 -11.63 -9.27
C TYR A 81 -2.84 -10.33 -10.08
N LEU A 82 -2.52 -10.44 -11.37
CA LEU A 82 -2.40 -9.29 -12.26
C LEU A 82 -3.74 -8.59 -12.48
N GLU A 83 -4.81 -9.34 -12.69
CA GLU A 83 -6.17 -8.80 -12.83
C GLU A 83 -6.56 -7.98 -11.59
N THR A 84 -6.41 -8.57 -10.40
CA THR A 84 -6.69 -7.89 -9.13
C THR A 84 -5.83 -6.64 -8.92
N SER A 85 -4.55 -6.71 -9.27
CA SER A 85 -3.62 -5.58 -9.13
C SER A 85 -3.98 -4.44 -10.08
N LEU A 86 -4.33 -4.76 -11.32
CA LEU A 86 -4.75 -3.78 -12.33
C LEU A 86 -6.09 -3.14 -11.98
N ASP A 87 -7.03 -3.89 -11.41
CA ASP A 87 -8.30 -3.34 -10.94
C ASP A 87 -8.10 -2.34 -9.80
N PHE A 88 -7.20 -2.66 -8.85
CA PHE A 88 -6.83 -1.71 -7.80
C PHE A 88 -6.17 -0.45 -8.37
N PHE A 89 -5.25 -0.61 -9.33
CA PHE A 89 -4.63 0.54 -10.02
C PHE A 89 -5.69 1.44 -10.70
N ARG A 90 -6.67 0.84 -11.40
CA ARG A 90 -7.77 1.58 -12.03
C ARG A 90 -8.61 2.33 -11.00
N LEU A 91 -8.97 1.69 -9.89
CA LEU A 91 -9.69 2.33 -8.79
C LEU A 91 -8.94 3.56 -8.27
N VAL A 92 -7.65 3.39 -7.93
CA VAL A 92 -6.80 4.47 -7.39
C VAL A 92 -6.70 5.63 -8.39
N ARG A 93 -6.46 5.33 -9.67
CA ARG A 93 -6.37 6.36 -10.72
C ARG A 93 -7.69 7.11 -10.90
N THR A 94 -8.83 6.43 -10.86
CA THR A 94 -10.15 7.07 -10.94
C THR A 94 -10.38 8.00 -9.76
N GLU A 95 -10.13 7.56 -8.53
CA GLU A 95 -10.30 8.41 -7.35
C GLU A 95 -9.40 9.65 -7.38
N TYR A 96 -8.14 9.51 -7.80
CA TYR A 96 -7.28 10.69 -7.99
C TYR A 96 -7.80 11.62 -9.09
N SER A 97 -8.30 11.07 -10.19
CA SER A 97 -8.88 11.88 -11.28
C SER A 97 -10.07 12.71 -10.79
N GLU A 98 -10.96 12.12 -9.99
CA GLU A 98 -12.10 12.82 -9.38
C GLU A 98 -11.64 13.91 -8.40
N ILE A 99 -10.61 13.65 -7.59
CA ILE A 99 -10.01 14.64 -6.70
C ILE A 99 -9.48 15.84 -7.49
N PHE A 100 -8.75 15.59 -8.58
CA PHE A 100 -8.18 16.65 -9.42
C PHE A 100 -9.25 17.39 -10.22
N GLU A 101 -10.30 16.72 -10.68
CA GLU A 101 -11.45 17.37 -11.31
C GLU A 101 -12.13 18.35 -10.34
N ARG A 102 -12.32 17.95 -9.08
CA ARG A 102 -12.87 18.83 -8.03
C ARG A 102 -11.97 20.04 -7.76
N ILE A 103 -10.65 19.83 -7.70
CA ILE A 103 -9.68 20.93 -7.55
C ILE A 103 -9.84 21.94 -8.69
N LYS A 104 -9.94 21.47 -9.94
CA LYS A 104 -10.08 22.31 -11.13
C LYS A 104 -11.35 23.16 -11.10
N GLN A 105 -12.46 22.60 -10.63
CA GLN A 105 -13.75 23.30 -10.53
C GLN A 105 -13.72 24.44 -9.49
N CYS A 106 -12.86 24.37 -8.47
CA CYS A 106 -12.75 25.39 -7.43
C CYS A 106 -11.94 26.63 -7.85
N GLY A 107 -11.37 26.67 -9.06
CA GLY A 107 -10.48 27.75 -9.51
C GLY A 107 -9.06 27.55 -8.96
N GLU A 108 -8.04 27.84 -9.77
CA GLU A 108 -6.66 27.36 -9.59
C GLU A 108 -6.12 27.50 -8.16
N THR A 109 -5.79 26.35 -7.57
CA THR A 109 -5.10 26.21 -6.28
C THR A 109 -3.74 25.56 -6.52
N ARG A 110 -2.78 25.90 -5.65
CA ARG A 110 -1.47 25.24 -5.67
C ARG A 110 -1.62 23.82 -5.12
N VAL A 111 -1.43 22.82 -5.98
CA VAL A 111 -1.60 21.40 -5.61
C VAL A 111 -0.30 20.84 -5.05
N ILE A 112 -0.39 20.19 -3.89
CA ILE A 112 0.73 19.50 -3.23
C ILE A 112 0.38 18.03 -3.07
N LEU A 113 1.28 17.13 -3.49
CA LEU A 113 1.12 15.70 -3.24
C LEU A 113 1.82 15.35 -1.93
N ALA A 114 1.13 14.80 -0.94
CA ALA A 114 1.71 14.45 0.35
C ALA A 114 2.01 12.95 0.41
N GLY A 115 3.27 12.59 0.62
CA GLY A 115 3.78 11.23 0.48
C GLY A 115 4.63 11.06 -0.77
N ARG A 116 5.50 10.04 -0.74
CA ARG A 116 6.40 9.70 -1.83
C ARG A 116 6.35 8.20 -2.08
N GLY A 117 5.81 7.82 -3.22
CA GLY A 117 5.80 6.43 -3.65
C GLY A 117 4.89 6.21 -4.85
N GLU A 118 4.47 4.96 -5.03
CA GLU A 118 3.69 4.53 -6.19
C GLU A 118 2.36 5.29 -6.31
N LEU A 119 1.69 5.59 -5.20
CA LEU A 119 0.45 6.39 -5.22
C LEU A 119 0.70 7.82 -5.72
N THR A 120 1.85 8.41 -5.42
CA THR A 120 2.24 9.72 -5.94
C THR A 120 2.44 9.67 -7.45
N GLU A 121 3.03 8.59 -7.98
CA GLU A 121 3.18 8.39 -9.42
C GLU A 121 1.83 8.26 -10.13
N ILE A 122 0.90 7.51 -9.55
CA ILE A 122 -0.46 7.38 -10.08
C ILE A 122 -1.19 8.72 -10.03
N ALA A 123 -1.06 9.46 -8.93
CA ALA A 123 -1.62 10.79 -8.78
C ALA A 123 -1.03 11.78 -9.81
N LEU A 124 0.27 11.71 -10.10
CA LEU A 124 0.90 12.53 -11.14
C LEU A 124 0.34 12.24 -12.53
N LEU A 125 0.09 10.97 -12.86
CA LEU A 125 -0.55 10.59 -14.10
C LEU A 125 -1.97 11.15 -14.19
N ALA A 126 -2.77 10.96 -13.14
CA ALA A 126 -4.14 11.46 -13.08
C ALA A 126 -4.21 13.00 -13.14
N ALA A 127 -3.30 13.70 -12.45
CA ALA A 127 -3.21 15.16 -12.48
C ALA A 127 -2.95 15.68 -13.90
N ARG A 128 -1.98 15.09 -14.60
CA ARG A 128 -1.65 15.44 -15.99
C ARG A 128 -2.84 15.28 -16.93
N GLU A 129 -3.61 14.21 -16.77
CA GLU A 129 -4.82 13.96 -17.58
C GLU A 129 -5.90 15.02 -17.34
N GLN A 130 -5.96 15.61 -16.14
CA GLN A 130 -6.86 16.72 -15.81
C GLN A 130 -6.29 18.10 -16.17
N GLY A 131 -5.05 18.17 -16.68
CA GLY A 131 -4.34 19.42 -16.96
C GLY A 131 -3.86 20.15 -15.70
N ILE A 132 -3.63 19.42 -14.61
CA ILE A 132 -3.08 19.93 -13.36
C ILE A 132 -1.61 19.54 -13.26
N GLU A 133 -0.76 20.52 -12.96
CA GLU A 133 0.64 20.31 -12.63
C GLU A 133 0.82 20.54 -11.12
N PRO A 134 1.02 19.48 -10.32
CA PRO A 134 1.32 19.64 -8.91
C PRO A 134 2.61 20.46 -8.72
N ALA A 135 2.60 21.36 -7.74
CA ALA A 135 3.70 22.29 -7.51
C ALA A 135 4.87 21.68 -6.73
N ALA A 136 4.58 20.70 -5.87
CA ALA A 136 5.57 20.08 -5.01
C ALA A 136 5.09 18.73 -4.45
N VAL A 137 6.03 17.98 -3.89
CA VAL A 137 5.77 16.80 -3.06
C VAL A 137 6.11 17.13 -1.61
N PHE A 138 5.25 16.77 -0.68
CA PHE A 138 5.50 16.88 0.76
C PHE A 138 5.92 15.51 1.32
N ASP A 139 7.14 15.41 1.82
CA ASP A 139 7.70 14.20 2.46
C ASP A 139 8.73 14.65 3.51
N ARG A 140 8.52 14.27 4.78
CA ARG A 140 9.39 14.67 5.90
C ARG A 140 10.63 13.80 6.07
N GLU A 141 10.59 12.57 5.57
CA GLU A 141 11.58 11.54 5.88
C GLU A 141 12.71 11.50 4.86
N THR A 142 12.44 11.93 3.63
CA THR A 142 13.40 11.84 2.54
C THR A 142 14.46 12.94 2.56
N ASN A 143 15.70 12.55 2.24
CA ASN A 143 16.78 13.49 1.96
C ASN A 143 16.82 13.94 0.49
N ALA A 144 16.04 13.33 -0.40
CA ALA A 144 16.00 13.73 -1.81
C ALA A 144 15.44 15.15 -1.99
N GLU A 145 16.01 15.93 -2.92
CA GLU A 145 15.54 17.29 -3.19
C GLU A 145 14.34 17.33 -4.14
N PHE A 146 14.24 16.34 -5.03
CA PHE A 146 13.20 16.25 -6.06
C PHE A 146 12.60 14.85 -6.13
N PHE A 147 11.35 14.78 -6.58
CA PHE A 147 10.66 13.54 -6.94
C PHE A 147 9.87 13.77 -8.24
N HIS A 148 10.20 13.01 -9.29
CA HIS A 148 9.68 13.23 -10.66
C HIS A 148 9.75 14.69 -11.14
N GLY A 149 10.83 15.40 -10.78
CA GLY A 149 11.03 16.82 -11.15
C GLY A 149 10.33 17.83 -10.25
N LEU A 150 9.47 17.37 -9.33
CA LEU A 150 8.83 18.22 -8.33
C LEU A 150 9.75 18.43 -7.13
N LYS A 151 9.81 19.67 -6.63
CA LYS A 151 10.57 19.98 -5.43
C LYS A 151 9.93 19.31 -4.21
N ILE A 152 10.77 18.80 -3.31
CA ILE A 152 10.32 18.23 -2.04
C ILE A 152 10.27 19.31 -0.95
N ILE A 153 9.11 19.40 -0.29
CA ILE A 153 8.86 20.19 0.92
C ILE A 153 8.91 19.23 2.11
N ARG A 154 9.78 19.50 3.08
CA ARG A 154 9.98 18.62 4.26
C ARG A 154 9.35 19.16 5.53
N GLN A 155 9.13 20.47 5.58
CA GLN A 155 8.59 21.16 6.74
C GLN A 155 7.22 21.68 6.38
N ILE A 156 6.28 21.57 7.33
CA ILE A 156 4.92 22.09 7.14
C ILE A 156 4.97 23.60 6.83
N ASP A 157 6.01 24.31 7.27
CA ASP A 157 6.27 25.72 6.97
C ASP A 157 6.46 26.05 5.48
N GLY A 158 6.82 25.07 4.65
CA GLY A 158 6.77 25.23 3.18
C GLY A 158 5.34 25.14 2.59
N LEU A 159 4.39 24.76 3.45
CA LEU A 159 2.92 24.76 3.37
C LEU A 159 2.31 26.17 3.22
N THR A 160 1.61 26.51 2.14
CA THR A 160 0.93 27.81 2.03
C THR A 160 -0.58 27.73 2.25
N VAL A 161 -1.18 28.79 2.79
CA VAL A 161 -2.64 28.91 2.93
C VAL A 161 -3.27 28.86 1.53
N GLY A 162 -4.30 28.01 1.37
CA GLY A 162 -4.92 27.76 0.06
C GLY A 162 -4.28 26.63 -0.74
N ASP A 163 -3.23 25.97 -0.24
CA ASP A 163 -2.73 24.74 -0.85
C ASP A 163 -3.80 23.64 -0.81
N ALA A 164 -3.97 22.96 -1.94
CA ALA A 164 -4.75 21.74 -2.06
C ALA A 164 -3.81 20.55 -1.87
N ILE A 165 -3.88 19.93 -0.70
CA ILE A 165 -2.99 18.82 -0.33
C ILE A 165 -3.69 17.50 -0.64
N VAL A 166 -3.19 16.77 -1.61
CA VAL A 166 -3.68 15.44 -2.00
C VAL A 166 -2.85 14.37 -1.31
N ILE A 167 -3.48 13.50 -0.54
CA ILE A 167 -2.77 12.42 0.16
C ILE A 167 -2.42 11.29 -0.82
N THR A 168 -1.12 11.00 -0.87
CA THR A 168 -0.48 9.95 -1.68
C THR A 168 0.45 9.07 -0.85
N GLU A 169 0.45 9.21 0.47
CA GLU A 169 1.19 8.31 1.37
C GLU A 169 0.46 6.97 1.48
N SER A 170 1.20 5.87 1.39
CA SER A 170 0.64 4.52 1.43
C SER A 170 1.04 3.73 2.68
N ARG A 171 2.17 4.06 3.32
CA ARG A 171 2.70 3.34 4.48
C ARG A 171 2.05 3.77 5.78
N TYR A 172 2.00 5.08 6.02
CA TYR A 172 1.49 5.67 7.26
C TYR A 172 0.53 6.84 7.00
N PRO A 173 -0.54 6.65 6.19
CA PRO A 173 -1.39 7.74 5.77
C PRO A 173 -2.18 8.37 6.93
N GLN A 174 -2.56 7.60 7.93
CA GLN A 174 -3.29 8.11 9.11
C GLN A 174 -2.43 9.12 9.87
N THR A 175 -1.19 8.76 10.20
CA THR A 175 -0.23 9.63 10.90
C THR A 175 0.02 10.92 10.13
N LEU A 176 0.22 10.83 8.81
CA LEU A 176 0.42 12.02 7.98
C LEU A 176 -0.81 12.93 7.97
N VAL A 177 -2.02 12.36 7.87
CA VAL A 177 -3.25 13.13 7.88
C VAL A 177 -3.47 13.82 9.23
N ASP A 178 -3.23 13.11 10.34
CA ASP A 178 -3.42 13.67 11.69
C ASP A 178 -2.43 14.82 11.94
N ASP A 179 -1.18 14.67 11.50
CA ASP A 179 -0.16 15.72 11.55
C ASP A 179 -0.55 16.96 10.72
N LEU A 180 -1.07 16.76 9.51
CA LEU A 180 -1.49 17.87 8.63
C LEU A 180 -2.77 18.55 9.12
N ARG A 181 -3.68 17.83 9.78
CA ARG A 181 -4.88 18.39 10.42
C ARG A 181 -4.58 19.16 11.70
N GLY A 182 -3.51 18.80 12.40
CA GLY A 182 -3.04 19.50 13.59
C GLY A 182 -2.52 20.92 13.29
N ASP A 183 -2.15 21.20 12.04
CA ASP A 183 -1.77 22.54 11.60
C ASP A 183 -3.02 23.39 11.31
N GLN A 184 -3.10 24.58 11.91
CA GLN A 184 -4.25 25.49 11.80
C GLN A 184 -4.22 26.33 10.52
N ARG A 185 -3.16 26.23 9.70
CA ARG A 185 -3.16 26.83 8.36
C ARG A 185 -4.25 26.14 7.55
N ALA A 186 -5.25 26.91 7.12
CA ALA A 186 -6.40 26.42 6.37
C ALA A 186 -6.00 25.88 4.99
N THR A 187 -5.39 24.70 4.96
CA THR A 187 -5.07 23.92 3.77
C THR A 187 -6.20 22.94 3.51
N THR A 188 -6.59 22.81 2.25
CA THR A 188 -7.65 21.86 1.88
C THR A 188 -7.03 20.49 1.75
N LEU A 189 -7.40 19.57 2.65
CA LEU A 189 -6.90 18.20 2.65
C LEU A 189 -7.83 17.28 1.87
N LEU A 190 -7.30 16.65 0.82
CA LEU A 190 -8.02 15.78 -0.09
C LEU A 190 -7.49 14.35 0.10
N ILE A 191 -8.34 13.52 0.68
CA ILE A 191 -7.99 12.16 1.10
C ILE A 191 -8.75 11.18 0.21
N PRO A 192 -8.06 10.37 -0.60
CA PRO A 192 -8.70 9.27 -1.33
C PRO A 192 -9.38 8.29 -0.38
N SER A 193 -10.57 7.82 -0.75
CA SER A 193 -11.38 6.95 0.09
C SER A 193 -10.77 5.55 0.27
N PHE A 194 -10.03 5.06 -0.74
CA PHE A 194 -9.32 3.79 -0.65
C PHE A 194 -8.25 3.74 0.46
N LEU A 195 -7.80 4.90 0.99
CA LEU A 195 -6.87 4.96 2.12
C LEU A 195 -7.55 4.68 3.48
N GLN A 196 -8.88 4.68 3.53
CA GLN A 196 -9.67 4.32 4.72
C GLN A 196 -9.26 5.05 6.01
N ILE A 197 -8.99 6.35 5.89
CA ILE A 197 -8.53 7.19 7.00
C ILE A 197 -9.67 7.41 8.01
N SER A 198 -9.35 7.15 9.27
CA SER A 198 -10.27 7.39 10.38
C SER A 198 -10.38 8.89 10.67
N THR A 199 -11.61 9.38 10.82
CA THR A 199 -11.87 10.72 11.35
C THR A 199 -12.14 10.62 12.85
N PRO A 200 -11.48 11.41 13.72
CA PRO A 200 -11.80 11.41 15.14
C PRO A 200 -13.26 11.82 15.34
N THR A 201 -14.04 10.93 15.94
CA THR A 201 -15.43 11.16 16.29
C THR A 201 -15.53 12.33 17.27
N LYS A 202 -16.53 13.20 17.08
CA LYS A 202 -16.78 14.43 17.88
C LYS A 202 -16.81 14.26 19.42
N SER A 203 -16.76 13.02 19.93
CA SER A 203 -16.83 12.63 21.34
C SER A 203 -15.50 12.75 22.12
N GLU A 204 -14.35 12.86 21.46
CA GLU A 204 -13.05 12.96 22.17
C GLU A 204 -12.63 14.40 22.48
N ARG A 205 -13.28 15.40 21.86
CA ARG A 205 -12.98 16.82 22.11
C ARG A 205 -13.58 17.36 23.41
N THR A 206 -14.55 16.67 24.02
CA THR A 206 -15.21 17.13 25.25
C THR A 206 -14.55 16.61 26.53
N ASN A 207 -13.67 15.61 26.46
CA ASN A 207 -13.05 15.05 27.68
C ASN A 207 -11.78 15.77 28.14
N THR A 208 -11.24 16.71 27.35
CA THR A 208 -10.07 17.51 27.75
C THR A 208 -10.44 18.83 28.43
N ASP A 209 -11.67 19.32 28.24
CA ASP A 209 -12.14 20.58 28.86
C ASP A 209 -12.86 20.39 30.20
N VAL A 210 -13.31 19.18 30.53
CA VAL A 210 -13.99 18.90 31.81
C VAL A 210 -13.00 18.65 32.95
N ASP A 211 -11.82 18.09 32.66
CA ASP A 211 -10.82 17.77 33.68
C ASP A 211 -10.03 19.00 34.18
N ALA A 212 -10.08 20.11 33.44
CA ALA A 212 -9.52 21.41 33.86
C ALA A 212 -10.46 22.22 34.78
N SER A 213 -11.74 21.84 34.91
CA SER A 213 -12.75 22.60 35.67
C SER A 213 -13.05 22.05 37.07
N ILE A 214 -12.38 20.98 37.52
CA ILE A 214 -12.65 20.36 38.85
C ILE A 214 -11.62 20.79 39.92
N LYS A 215 -10.63 21.63 39.60
CA LYS A 215 -9.58 22.02 40.58
C LYS A 215 -9.70 23.37 41.27
N GLU A 216 -10.78 24.14 41.10
CA GLU A 216 -10.95 25.39 41.86
C GLU A 216 -12.30 25.51 42.60
N GLY A 217 -12.22 25.45 43.95
CA GLY A 217 -13.18 26.07 44.88
C GLY A 217 -13.71 25.16 46.02
N PRO A 218 -14.05 25.72 47.20
CA PRO A 218 -13.12 26.32 48.16
C PRO A 218 -13.28 25.77 49.60
N ALA A 219 -12.35 26.23 50.46
CA ALA A 219 -12.27 26.15 51.94
C ALA A 219 -11.54 24.95 52.54
#